data_AF-A0A848BY32-F1
#
_entry.id   AF-A0A848BY32-F1
#
_cell.length_a   1.000
_cell.length_b   1.000
_cell.length_c   1.000
_cell.angle_alpha   90.00
_cell.angle_beta   90.00
_cell.angle_gamma   90.00
#
_symmetry.space_group_name_H-M   'P 1'
#
loop_
_entity.id
_entity.type
_entity.pdbx_description
1 polymer ?
#
loop_
_entity_poly.entity_id
_entity_poly.type
_entity_poly.pdbx_seq_one_letter_code
_entity_poly.pdbx_strand_id
1 'polypeptide(L)'
;MEIMEYTQNERMEIIKFIEENFGKIEKIYQDVGFDDLYLDVAQINPTEEKPYYTLITLGMGEHKMYNQNNENFSSYTELMISLPPDWNLDDENYTWALDNLMNLTYIPFSYYSAYEWGHLENNFEPFNSKTNLSALVLLYPEMKEENSGLLKLENRNLQFYQIVPLYDEEYTFALKNGMKNLLLLDVEKKINYVVDMQREKVLEYSEEEKELQNDIMDSSEWHLGDYYSKGIEVDEINIYNHLAIFLRWAMENNFLSDNFLKAYGKELEKYTSQDFIDLRELVKYRLKGDLRKSFFNDVGKEFIRYYYDYDFDNEDFFPGDIDNYAKRIFGEEKYYSPELKREAYLYLNFDEKYYQDMKEVIDKVYNKWLKELESYKN
;
A
#
# COMPACT_ATOMS: atom_id res chain seq x y z
N MET A 1 22.68 -11.59 3.15
CA MET A 1 21.96 -11.66 4.43
C MET A 1 22.63 -12.75 5.25
N GLU A 2 23.01 -12.50 6.50
CA GLU A 2 23.44 -13.58 7.41
C GLU A 2 22.16 -14.32 7.80
N ILE A 3 21.96 -15.55 7.31
CA ILE A 3 20.77 -16.36 7.60
C ILE A 3 20.88 -16.75 9.09
N MET A 4 20.08 -16.11 9.94
CA MET A 4 19.94 -16.49 11.34
C MET A 4 18.71 -17.38 11.49
N GLU A 5 18.87 -18.66 11.12
CA GLU A 5 17.86 -19.68 11.38
C GLU A 5 17.45 -19.68 12.86
N TYR A 6 16.21 -20.10 13.16
CA TYR A 6 15.82 -20.31 14.54
C TYR A 6 16.72 -21.34 15.19
N THR A 7 17.22 -21.01 16.39
CA THR A 7 17.87 -22.03 17.22
C THR A 7 16.89 -23.16 17.54
N GLN A 8 17.40 -24.35 17.86
CA GLN A 8 16.54 -25.48 18.25
C GLN A 8 15.61 -25.13 19.43
N ASN A 9 16.11 -24.33 20.38
CA ASN A 9 15.31 -23.85 21.51
C ASN A 9 14.22 -22.88 21.06
N GLU A 10 14.55 -21.87 20.25
CA GLU A 10 13.55 -20.94 19.69
C GLU A 10 12.47 -21.70 18.93
N ARG A 11 12.85 -22.66 18.06
CA ARG A 11 11.89 -23.47 17.29
C ARG A 11 10.96 -24.28 18.21
N MET A 12 11.49 -24.86 19.29
CA MET A 12 10.66 -25.56 20.28
C MET A 12 9.69 -24.63 21.01
N GLU A 13 10.14 -23.43 21.40
CA GLU A 13 9.29 -22.43 22.06
C GLU A 13 8.19 -21.90 21.14
N ILE A 14 8.53 -21.65 19.86
CA ILE A 14 7.59 -21.22 18.83
C ILE A 14 6.51 -22.28 18.59
N ILE A 15 6.92 -23.55 18.38
CA ILE A 15 5.97 -24.66 18.18
C ILE A 15 5.06 -24.79 19.39
N LYS A 16 5.62 -24.76 20.61
CA LYS A 16 4.84 -24.85 21.84
C LYS A 16 3.84 -23.69 21.95
N PHE A 17 4.27 -22.47 21.67
CA PHE A 17 3.41 -21.29 21.68
C PHE A 17 2.24 -21.43 20.69
N ILE A 18 2.53 -21.92 19.49
CA ILE A 18 1.51 -22.17 18.47
C ILE A 18 0.50 -23.22 18.95
N GLU A 19 0.97 -24.33 19.49
CA GLU A 19 0.09 -25.42 19.94
C GLU A 19 -0.78 -25.04 21.14
N GLU A 20 -0.26 -24.26 22.08
CA GLU A 20 -0.99 -23.80 23.27
C GLU A 20 -2.11 -22.81 22.91
N ASN A 21 -1.86 -21.91 21.97
CA ASN A 21 -2.73 -20.78 21.64
C ASN A 21 -3.66 -21.05 20.44
N PHE A 22 -3.10 -21.56 19.35
CA PHE A 22 -3.81 -21.71 18.07
C PHE A 22 -4.34 -23.13 17.88
N GLY A 23 -3.56 -24.15 18.21
CA GLY A 23 -3.97 -25.55 18.16
C GLY A 23 -2.85 -26.49 17.71
N LYS A 24 -3.07 -27.80 17.84
CA LYS A 24 -2.08 -28.82 17.49
C LYS A 24 -1.67 -28.71 16.01
N ILE A 25 -0.37 -28.63 15.75
CA ILE A 25 0.16 -28.65 14.39
C ILE A 25 0.00 -30.06 13.83
N GLU A 26 -0.70 -30.19 12.71
CA GLU A 26 -0.91 -31.48 12.05
C GLU A 26 0.14 -31.72 10.96
N LYS A 27 0.51 -30.67 10.24
CA LYS A 27 1.45 -30.76 9.12
C LYS A 27 2.31 -29.51 9.03
N ILE A 28 3.55 -29.68 8.60
CA ILE A 28 4.44 -28.58 8.21
C ILE A 28 4.78 -28.79 6.73
N TYR A 29 4.48 -27.80 5.91
CA TYR A 29 4.96 -27.70 4.54
C TYR A 29 6.33 -27.06 4.59
N GLN A 30 7.33 -27.73 4.03
CA GLN A 30 8.71 -27.27 4.08
C GLN A 30 9.09 -26.57 2.80
N ASP A 31 9.89 -25.52 2.91
CA ASP A 31 10.52 -24.82 1.78
C ASP A 31 9.49 -24.38 0.71
N VAL A 32 8.44 -23.68 1.16
CA VAL A 32 7.38 -23.16 0.29
C VAL A 32 7.64 -21.74 -0.20
N GLY A 33 8.78 -21.16 0.15
CA GLY A 33 9.16 -19.82 -0.27
C GLY A 33 9.59 -19.73 -1.73
N PHE A 34 9.52 -18.52 -2.27
CA PHE A 34 10.16 -18.03 -3.47
C PHE A 34 11.59 -17.52 -3.22
N ASP A 35 12.45 -17.73 -4.21
CA ASP A 35 13.86 -17.28 -4.27
C ASP A 35 14.73 -17.70 -3.08
N ASP A 36 15.34 -16.73 -2.38
CA ASP A 36 16.31 -16.96 -1.30
C ASP A 36 15.65 -17.01 0.11
N LEU A 37 14.32 -16.90 0.20
CA LEU A 37 13.59 -16.98 1.47
C LEU A 37 13.09 -18.41 1.70
N TYR A 38 13.83 -19.18 2.48
CA TYR A 38 13.36 -20.49 2.96
C TYR A 38 12.24 -20.28 3.99
N LEU A 39 11.03 -20.72 3.67
CA LEU A 39 9.86 -20.55 4.52
C LEU A 39 9.14 -21.89 4.70
N ASP A 40 8.90 -22.29 5.94
CA ASP A 40 7.98 -23.38 6.27
C ASP A 40 6.57 -22.79 6.55
N VAL A 41 5.52 -23.60 6.41
CA VAL A 41 4.15 -23.24 6.84
C VAL A 41 3.57 -24.37 7.67
N ALA A 42 3.19 -24.07 8.91
CA ALA A 42 2.45 -24.98 9.78
C ALA A 42 0.95 -24.91 9.49
N GLN A 43 0.32 -26.08 9.43
CA GLN A 43 -1.12 -26.25 9.30
C GLN A 43 -1.71 -26.87 10.57
N ILE A 44 -2.74 -26.21 11.08
CA ILE A 44 -3.64 -26.68 12.13
C ILE A 44 -4.97 -27.02 11.46
N ASN A 45 -5.47 -28.23 11.70
CA ASN A 45 -6.75 -28.68 11.16
C ASN A 45 -7.95 -28.17 11.98
N PRO A 46 -9.14 -28.06 11.35
CA PRO A 46 -10.38 -27.79 12.04
C PRO A 46 -10.64 -28.82 13.15
N THR A 47 -11.24 -28.33 14.23
CA THR A 47 -11.78 -29.13 15.35
C THR A 47 -13.22 -28.72 15.60
N GLU A 48 -13.95 -29.44 16.46
CA GLU A 48 -15.30 -29.04 16.85
C GLU A 48 -15.32 -27.66 17.56
N GLU A 49 -14.30 -27.33 18.34
CA GLU A 49 -14.19 -26.05 19.05
C GLU A 49 -13.71 -24.91 18.15
N LYS A 50 -12.83 -25.22 17.19
CA LYS A 50 -12.26 -24.28 16.22
C LYS A 50 -12.51 -24.83 14.80
N PRO A 51 -13.70 -24.61 14.22
CA PRO A 51 -14.09 -25.22 12.96
C PRO A 51 -13.49 -24.47 11.76
N TYR A 52 -12.17 -24.33 11.72
CA TYR A 52 -11.43 -23.64 10.66
C TYR A 52 -9.98 -24.16 10.60
N TYR A 53 -9.37 -24.11 9.42
CA TYR A 53 -7.93 -24.30 9.26
C TYR A 53 -7.20 -23.05 9.75
N THR A 54 -6.00 -23.23 10.26
CA THR A 54 -5.06 -22.13 10.49
C THR A 54 -3.74 -22.47 9.84
N LEU A 55 -3.26 -21.58 8.98
CA LEU A 55 -1.94 -21.65 8.35
C LEU A 55 -1.06 -20.57 8.97
N ILE A 56 0.13 -20.94 9.39
CA ILE A 56 1.06 -20.06 10.10
C ILE A 56 2.43 -20.21 9.46
N THR A 57 3.06 -19.10 9.11
CA THR A 57 4.44 -19.13 8.62
C THR A 57 5.39 -19.56 9.74
N LEU A 58 6.46 -20.22 9.34
CA LEU A 58 7.56 -20.65 10.19
C LEU A 58 8.85 -20.38 9.42
N GLY A 59 9.55 -19.31 9.75
CA GLY A 59 10.78 -18.91 9.08
C GLY A 59 10.83 -17.43 8.74
N MET A 60 9.68 -16.76 8.63
CA MET A 60 9.66 -15.33 8.33
C MET A 60 10.36 -14.54 9.45
N GLY A 61 10.15 -14.93 10.72
CA GLY A 61 10.77 -14.27 11.86
C GLY A 61 12.21 -14.68 12.14
N GLU A 62 12.82 -15.52 11.29
CA GLU A 62 14.28 -15.75 11.29
C GLU A 62 15.01 -14.50 10.81
N HIS A 63 14.37 -13.75 9.91
CA HIS A 63 14.90 -12.55 9.31
C HIS A 63 14.40 -11.29 10.00
N LYS A 64 15.32 -10.36 10.28
CA LYS A 64 14.98 -9.08 10.88
C LYS A 64 14.41 -8.14 9.82
N MET A 65 13.15 -7.72 9.99
CA MET A 65 12.53 -6.67 9.21
C MET A 65 13.21 -5.31 9.48
N TYR A 66 13.16 -4.40 8.51
CA TYR A 66 13.78 -3.08 8.66
C TYR A 66 12.86 -2.13 9.44
N ASN A 67 13.18 -1.93 10.72
CA ASN A 67 12.46 -1.04 11.61
C ASN A 67 13.34 0.18 11.96
N GLN A 68 12.94 1.38 11.52
CA GLN A 68 13.66 2.65 11.69
C GLN A 68 13.53 3.25 13.10
N ASN A 69 13.87 2.48 14.13
CA ASN A 69 13.93 2.89 15.55
C ASN A 69 12.60 2.94 16.32
N ASN A 70 11.59 2.16 15.94
CA ASN A 70 10.40 2.01 16.78
C ASN A 70 10.54 0.78 17.69
N GLU A 71 11.07 0.98 18.91
CA GLU A 71 11.19 -0.08 19.92
C GLU A 71 9.83 -0.64 20.38
N ASN A 72 8.72 -0.01 19.98
CA ASN A 72 7.38 -0.37 20.43
C ASN A 72 6.80 -1.61 19.75
N PHE A 73 7.39 -2.10 18.65
CA PHE A 73 6.95 -3.33 17.98
C PHE A 73 8.11 -4.21 17.52
N SER A 74 7.80 -5.50 17.36
CA SER A 74 8.79 -6.51 17.01
C SER A 74 9.37 -6.29 15.61
N SER A 75 10.68 -6.49 15.44
CA SER A 75 11.31 -6.57 14.10
C SER A 75 11.25 -7.97 13.50
N TYR A 76 10.61 -8.93 14.17
CA TYR A 76 10.48 -10.32 13.72
C TYR A 76 9.02 -10.73 13.82
N THR A 77 8.51 -11.31 12.74
CA THR A 77 7.09 -11.59 12.59
C THR A 77 6.86 -12.96 11.98
N GLU A 78 5.80 -13.63 12.43
CA GLU A 78 5.14 -14.70 11.68
C GLU A 78 3.73 -14.24 11.29
N LEU A 79 3.29 -14.62 10.10
CA LEU A 79 1.96 -14.34 9.58
C LEU A 79 1.08 -15.58 9.67
N MET A 80 -0.21 -15.36 9.87
CA MET A 80 -1.19 -16.44 9.87
C MET A 80 -2.47 -16.07 9.15
N ILE A 81 -3.13 -17.06 8.55
CA ILE A 81 -4.44 -16.93 7.93
C ILE A 81 -5.34 -18.08 8.40
N SER A 82 -6.59 -17.75 8.75
CA SER A 82 -7.56 -18.75 9.21
C SER A 82 -8.65 -18.92 8.16
N LEU A 83 -8.91 -20.15 7.73
CA LEU A 83 -9.74 -20.49 6.58
C LEU A 83 -10.88 -21.41 7.00
N PRO A 84 -12.09 -21.29 6.44
CA PRO A 84 -13.23 -22.10 6.82
C PRO A 84 -12.96 -23.59 6.56
N PRO A 85 -13.68 -24.51 7.24
CA PRO A 85 -13.33 -25.93 7.28
C PRO A 85 -13.59 -26.66 5.95
N ASP A 86 -14.32 -26.02 5.04
CA ASP A 86 -14.59 -26.45 3.67
C ASP A 86 -13.66 -25.79 2.63
N TRP A 87 -12.62 -25.06 3.08
CA TRP A 87 -11.64 -24.46 2.18
C TRP A 87 -10.89 -25.52 1.40
N ASN A 88 -10.98 -25.46 0.07
CA ASN A 88 -10.34 -26.42 -0.82
C ASN A 88 -8.98 -25.91 -1.29
N LEU A 89 -7.91 -26.39 -0.67
CA LEU A 89 -6.53 -25.98 -1.01
C LEU A 89 -6.09 -26.42 -2.43
N ASP A 90 -6.79 -27.37 -3.05
CA ASP A 90 -6.48 -27.87 -4.40
C ASP A 90 -7.27 -27.16 -5.52
N ASP A 91 -8.18 -26.22 -5.18
CA ASP A 91 -8.99 -25.47 -6.15
C ASP A 91 -8.41 -24.07 -6.36
N GLU A 92 -8.14 -23.72 -7.62
CA GLU A 92 -7.58 -22.43 -8.05
C GLU A 92 -8.37 -21.22 -7.52
N ASN A 93 -9.68 -21.36 -7.26
CA ASN A 93 -10.46 -20.27 -6.67
C ASN A 93 -10.07 -19.94 -5.22
N TYR A 94 -9.29 -20.79 -4.56
CA TYR A 94 -8.95 -20.69 -3.15
C TYR A 94 -7.45 -20.50 -2.89
N THR A 95 -6.63 -20.54 -3.95
CA THR A 95 -5.16 -20.39 -3.84
C THR A 95 -4.76 -18.97 -3.44
N TRP A 96 -5.56 -17.96 -3.78
CA TRP A 96 -5.27 -16.56 -3.46
C TRP A 96 -4.92 -16.33 -1.99
N ALA A 97 -5.52 -17.08 -1.06
CA ALA A 97 -5.25 -16.93 0.37
C ALA A 97 -3.82 -17.37 0.73
N LEU A 98 -3.34 -18.46 0.12
CA LEU A 98 -1.95 -18.90 0.23
C LEU A 98 -1.02 -17.95 -0.52
N ASP A 99 -1.37 -17.56 -1.74
CA ASP A 99 -0.56 -16.65 -2.55
C ASP A 99 -0.33 -15.32 -1.81
N ASN A 100 -1.37 -14.78 -1.17
CA ASN A 100 -1.26 -13.57 -0.36
C ASN A 100 -0.47 -13.78 0.94
N LEU A 101 -0.65 -14.91 1.65
CA LEU A 101 0.18 -15.26 2.80
C LEU A 101 1.66 -15.24 2.41
N MET A 102 2.00 -15.85 1.28
CA MET A 102 3.36 -15.89 0.76
C MET A 102 3.83 -14.50 0.34
N ASN A 103 3.08 -13.78 -0.49
CA ASN A 103 3.45 -12.44 -0.97
C ASN A 103 3.76 -11.48 0.20
N LEU A 104 2.93 -11.48 1.23
CA LEU A 104 3.14 -10.66 2.42
C LEU A 104 4.45 -11.01 3.16
N THR A 105 4.96 -12.23 3.09
CA THR A 105 6.25 -12.57 3.72
C THR A 105 7.43 -11.87 3.05
N TYR A 106 7.32 -11.55 1.76
CA TYR A 106 8.40 -10.90 1.00
C TYR A 106 8.43 -9.40 1.19
N ILE A 107 7.28 -8.76 1.40
CA ILE A 107 7.18 -7.30 1.36
C ILE A 107 8.17 -6.64 2.32
N PRO A 108 8.32 -7.04 3.60
CA PRO A 108 9.26 -6.37 4.51
C PRO A 108 10.73 -6.40 4.04
N PHE A 109 11.13 -7.49 3.36
CA PHE A 109 12.52 -7.70 2.95
C PHE A 109 12.80 -7.06 1.59
N SER A 110 11.88 -7.21 0.64
CA SER A 110 11.93 -6.56 -0.67
C SER A 110 11.75 -5.05 -0.53
N TYR A 111 10.95 -4.62 0.45
CA TYR A 111 10.56 -3.24 0.67
C TYR A 111 11.21 -2.54 1.87
N TYR A 112 12.27 -3.10 2.47
CA TYR A 112 12.94 -2.56 3.67
C TYR A 112 11.94 -1.89 4.61
N SER A 113 10.91 -2.65 4.99
CA SER A 113 9.83 -2.20 5.87
C SER A 113 9.67 -3.18 7.03
N ALA A 114 8.75 -2.87 7.94
CA ALA A 114 8.37 -3.73 9.04
C ALA A 114 6.86 -3.65 9.24
N TYR A 115 6.26 -4.78 9.60
CA TYR A 115 4.83 -4.83 9.87
C TYR A 115 4.49 -4.34 11.27
N GLU A 116 3.32 -3.71 11.36
CA GLU A 116 2.65 -3.34 12.59
C GLU A 116 1.16 -3.70 12.55
N TRP A 117 0.49 -3.58 13.71
CA TRP A 117 -0.95 -3.77 13.79
C TRP A 117 -1.66 -2.71 12.94
N GLY A 118 -2.62 -3.13 12.12
CA GLY A 118 -3.37 -2.27 11.22
C GLY A 118 -2.66 -1.99 9.89
N HIS A 119 -1.53 -2.64 9.61
CA HIS A 119 -0.90 -2.59 8.29
C HIS A 119 -1.88 -3.05 7.21
N LEU A 120 -1.96 -2.29 6.11
CA LEU A 120 -2.92 -2.52 5.03
C LEU A 120 -2.18 -2.83 3.72
N GLU A 121 -2.71 -3.79 2.95
CA GLU A 121 -2.25 -4.11 1.60
C GLU A 121 -3.45 -4.25 0.67
N ASN A 122 -3.35 -3.76 -0.57
CA ASN A 122 -4.45 -3.84 -1.54
C ASN A 122 -3.97 -4.54 -2.82
N ASN A 123 -4.79 -5.46 -3.32
CA ASN A 123 -4.59 -6.12 -4.60
C ASN A 123 -5.18 -5.32 -5.77
N PHE A 124 -5.85 -4.19 -5.47
CA PHE A 124 -6.61 -3.28 -6.35
C PHE A 124 -7.82 -3.93 -7.04
N GLU A 125 -7.70 -5.21 -7.38
CA GLU A 125 -8.74 -6.06 -7.92
C GLU A 125 -9.18 -7.11 -6.90
N PRO A 126 -10.42 -7.63 -6.99
CA PRO A 126 -10.86 -8.74 -6.17
C PRO A 126 -9.93 -9.95 -6.25
N PHE A 127 -9.69 -10.63 -5.12
CA PHE A 127 -8.78 -11.76 -5.05
C PHE A 127 -9.16 -12.92 -5.97
N ASN A 128 -10.46 -13.09 -6.25
CA ASN A 128 -10.97 -14.05 -7.23
C ASN A 128 -12.36 -13.64 -7.74
N SER A 129 -12.89 -14.35 -8.72
CA SER A 129 -14.23 -14.10 -9.30
C SER A 129 -15.42 -14.43 -8.38
N LYS A 130 -15.20 -15.07 -7.24
CA LYS A 130 -16.22 -15.50 -6.28
C LYS A 130 -16.36 -14.55 -5.08
N THR A 131 -15.48 -13.59 -4.88
CA THR A 131 -15.54 -12.61 -3.80
C THR A 131 -15.22 -11.21 -4.31
N ASN A 132 -15.72 -10.17 -3.64
CA ASN A 132 -15.30 -8.79 -3.89
C ASN A 132 -14.26 -8.30 -2.86
N LEU A 133 -13.76 -9.19 -2.00
CA LEU A 133 -12.61 -8.87 -1.14
C LEU A 133 -11.39 -8.65 -2.03
N SER A 134 -10.66 -7.55 -1.81
CA SER A 134 -9.53 -7.12 -2.63
C SER A 134 -8.33 -6.64 -1.82
N ALA A 135 -8.49 -6.45 -0.51
CA ALA A 135 -7.45 -5.92 0.36
C ALA A 135 -7.25 -6.79 1.60
N LEU A 136 -6.16 -6.57 2.33
CA LEU A 136 -5.77 -7.28 3.54
C LEU A 136 -5.40 -6.29 4.63
N VAL A 137 -5.65 -6.68 5.88
CA VAL A 137 -5.13 -6.01 7.06
C VAL A 137 -4.44 -7.00 7.99
N LEU A 138 -3.36 -6.56 8.65
CA LEU A 138 -2.70 -7.31 9.72
C LEU A 138 -3.28 -6.93 11.08
N LEU A 139 -3.94 -7.87 11.74
CA LEU A 139 -4.49 -7.70 13.09
C LEU A 139 -3.79 -8.64 14.08
N TYR A 140 -4.01 -8.41 15.37
CA TYR A 140 -3.60 -9.40 16.37
C TYR A 140 -4.44 -10.67 16.22
N PRO A 141 -3.84 -11.85 16.43
CA PRO A 141 -4.53 -13.10 16.26
C PRO A 141 -5.54 -13.35 17.38
N GLU A 142 -6.60 -14.09 17.08
CA GLU A 142 -7.54 -14.56 18.11
C GLU A 142 -6.85 -15.64 18.95
N MET A 143 -6.79 -15.41 20.26
CA MET A 143 -6.07 -16.26 21.22
C MET A 143 -6.95 -16.58 22.43
N LYS A 144 -6.59 -17.65 23.15
CA LYS A 144 -7.30 -18.05 24.39
C LYS A 144 -7.13 -17.03 25.52
N GLU A 145 -6.00 -16.33 25.54
CA GLU A 145 -5.69 -15.27 26.50
C GLU A 145 -5.58 -13.93 25.76
N GLU A 146 -5.89 -12.82 26.44
CA GLU A 146 -5.68 -11.47 25.90
C GLU A 146 -4.17 -11.16 25.81
N ASN A 147 -3.52 -11.74 24.81
CA ASN A 147 -2.17 -11.40 24.36
C ASN A 147 -2.27 -10.87 22.93
N SER A 148 -1.40 -9.94 22.56
CA SER A 148 -1.30 -9.43 21.20
C SER A 148 -0.69 -10.44 20.22
N GLY A 149 -0.48 -11.71 20.58
CA GLY A 149 0.33 -12.64 19.79
C GLY A 149 1.84 -12.42 19.90
N LEU A 150 2.31 -11.77 20.97
CA LEU A 150 3.74 -11.55 21.19
C LEU A 150 4.36 -12.72 21.97
N LEU A 151 5.37 -13.35 21.38
CA LEU A 151 6.25 -14.35 22.01
C LEU A 151 7.62 -13.72 22.30
N LYS A 152 8.06 -13.74 23.55
CA LYS A 152 9.40 -13.27 23.94
C LYS A 152 10.37 -14.44 23.95
N LEU A 153 11.28 -14.48 22.98
CA LEU A 153 12.37 -15.45 22.91
C LEU A 153 13.64 -14.87 23.57
N GLU A 154 14.66 -15.69 23.74
CA GLU A 154 15.92 -15.31 24.40
C GLU A 154 16.60 -14.09 23.74
N ASN A 155 16.65 -14.07 22.40
CA ASN A 155 17.40 -13.06 21.64
C ASN A 155 16.52 -12.06 20.87
N ARG A 156 15.21 -12.34 20.79
CA ARG A 156 14.27 -11.54 19.99
C ARG A 156 12.85 -11.65 20.52
N ASN A 157 12.04 -10.64 20.24
CA ASN A 157 10.59 -10.79 20.34
C ASN A 157 10.09 -11.27 18.97
N LEU A 158 9.10 -12.16 18.95
CA LEU A 158 8.46 -12.66 17.75
C LEU A 158 6.96 -12.32 17.82
N GLN A 159 6.46 -11.59 16.83
CA GLN A 159 5.09 -11.12 16.79
C GLN A 159 4.29 -11.91 15.75
N PHE A 160 3.18 -12.49 16.17
CA PHE A 160 2.24 -13.15 15.26
C PHE A 160 1.19 -12.14 14.78
N TYR A 161 0.94 -12.08 13.48
CA TYR A 161 -0.15 -11.27 12.92
C TYR A 161 -1.11 -12.13 12.10
N GLN A 162 -2.40 -11.91 12.31
CA GLN A 162 -3.49 -12.50 11.56
C GLN A 162 -3.79 -11.63 10.34
N ILE A 163 -3.72 -12.24 9.16
CA ILE A 163 -4.18 -11.65 7.91
C ILE A 163 -5.70 -11.73 7.87
N VAL A 164 -6.34 -10.59 7.63
CA VAL A 164 -7.80 -10.47 7.53
C VAL A 164 -8.18 -9.75 6.24
N PRO A 165 -8.99 -10.37 5.36
CA PRO A 165 -9.43 -9.72 4.13
C PRO A 165 -10.43 -8.57 4.34
N LEU A 166 -10.26 -7.51 3.57
CA LEU A 166 -11.10 -6.31 3.50
C LEU A 166 -11.72 -6.15 2.11
N TYR A 167 -12.90 -5.52 2.07
CA TYR A 167 -13.40 -4.92 0.83
C TYR A 167 -12.65 -3.63 0.54
N ASP A 168 -12.62 -3.22 -0.73
CA ASP A 168 -11.93 -1.99 -1.13
C ASP A 168 -12.44 -0.74 -0.40
N GLU A 169 -13.76 -0.64 -0.15
CA GLU A 169 -14.33 0.49 0.59
C GLU A 169 -13.85 0.53 2.06
N GLU A 170 -13.67 -0.64 2.67
CA GLU A 170 -13.16 -0.77 4.04
C GLU A 170 -11.66 -0.45 4.10
N TYR A 171 -10.87 -0.94 3.14
CA TYR A 171 -9.47 -0.57 2.98
C TYR A 171 -9.31 0.95 2.82
N THR A 172 -10.06 1.54 1.90
CA THR A 172 -10.01 2.98 1.61
C THR A 172 -10.40 3.80 2.84
N PHE A 173 -11.44 3.38 3.56
CA PHE A 173 -11.81 4.00 4.82
C PHE A 173 -10.71 3.88 5.88
N ALA A 174 -10.12 2.69 6.05
CA ALA A 174 -9.07 2.42 7.02
C ALA A 174 -7.77 3.17 6.69
N LEU A 175 -7.43 3.32 5.42
CA LEU A 175 -6.29 4.10 4.96
C LEU A 175 -6.45 5.57 5.34
N LYS A 176 -7.65 6.14 5.14
CA LYS A 176 -7.96 7.55 5.46
C LYS A 176 -8.12 7.81 6.95
N ASN A 177 -8.79 6.91 7.66
CA ASN A 177 -9.29 7.17 9.01
C ASN A 177 -8.57 6.31 10.07
N GLY A 178 -7.70 5.39 9.67
CA GLY A 178 -7.05 4.41 10.54
C GLY A 178 -7.93 3.18 10.81
N MET A 179 -7.29 2.01 10.86
CA MET A 179 -7.95 0.72 11.08
C MET A 179 -8.79 0.68 12.37
N LYS A 180 -8.33 1.34 13.44
CA LYS A 180 -9.07 1.43 14.70
C LYS A 180 -10.47 2.04 14.53
N ASN A 181 -10.61 3.04 13.67
CA ASN A 181 -11.90 3.68 13.42
C ASN A 181 -12.83 2.78 12.59
N LEU A 182 -12.29 2.01 11.65
CA LEU A 182 -13.07 1.00 10.93
C LEU A 182 -13.64 -0.06 11.89
N LEU A 183 -12.81 -0.58 12.80
CA LEU A 183 -13.26 -1.57 13.80
C LEU A 183 -14.30 -0.99 14.79
N LEU A 184 -14.30 0.32 15.03
CA LEU A 184 -15.35 0.98 15.82
C LEU A 184 -16.69 1.09 15.07
N LEU A 185 -16.67 1.15 13.73
CA LEU A 185 -17.87 1.08 12.90
C LEU A 185 -18.41 -0.34 12.80
N ASP A 186 -17.54 -1.35 12.88
CA ASP A 186 -17.90 -2.76 12.81
C ASP A 186 -18.53 -3.30 14.11
N VAL A 187 -19.64 -2.68 14.53
CA VAL A 187 -20.38 -3.07 15.75
C VAL A 187 -20.92 -4.49 15.69
N GLU A 188 -21.13 -5.03 14.49
CA GLU A 188 -21.61 -6.40 14.27
C GLU A 188 -20.49 -7.44 14.13
N LYS A 189 -19.22 -7.00 14.16
CA LYS A 189 -18.03 -7.85 13.98
C LYS A 189 -18.06 -8.65 12.67
N LYS A 190 -18.43 -7.98 11.58
CA LYS A 190 -18.43 -8.54 10.22
C LYS A 190 -17.01 -8.86 9.76
N ILE A 191 -16.03 -8.02 10.11
CA ILE A 191 -14.62 -8.29 9.86
C ILE A 191 -14.18 -9.36 10.84
N ASN A 192 -13.94 -10.56 10.31
CA ASN A 192 -13.63 -11.76 11.09
C ASN A 192 -12.24 -12.30 10.74
N TYR A 193 -11.56 -12.88 11.72
CA TYR A 193 -10.25 -13.50 11.54
C TYR A 193 -10.30 -14.80 10.73
N VAL A 194 -11.44 -15.50 10.74
CA VAL A 194 -11.70 -16.59 9.79
C VAL A 194 -12.22 -15.97 8.49
N VAL A 195 -11.55 -16.27 7.38
CA VAL A 195 -11.92 -15.77 6.06
C VAL A 195 -13.35 -16.20 5.73
N ASP A 196 -14.21 -15.22 5.45
CA ASP A 196 -15.52 -15.43 4.87
C ASP A 196 -15.60 -14.63 3.56
N MET A 197 -15.57 -15.34 2.43
CA MET A 197 -15.60 -14.74 1.10
C MET A 197 -16.92 -14.00 0.80
N GLN A 198 -17.97 -14.24 1.57
CA GLN A 198 -19.32 -13.71 1.35
C GLN A 198 -19.80 -12.84 2.53
N ARG A 199 -18.92 -12.50 3.47
CA ARG A 199 -19.31 -11.66 4.62
C ARG A 199 -19.92 -10.34 4.15
N GLU A 200 -20.84 -9.80 4.93
CA GLU A 200 -21.35 -8.46 4.66
C GLU A 200 -20.25 -7.40 4.82
N LYS A 201 -20.36 -6.30 4.07
CA LYS A 201 -19.51 -5.12 4.24
C LYS A 201 -19.85 -4.41 5.55
N VAL A 202 -18.84 -3.80 6.18
CA VAL A 202 -19.01 -2.87 7.31
C VAL A 202 -19.59 -1.55 6.85
N LEU A 203 -19.14 -1.06 5.69
CA LEU A 203 -19.60 0.18 5.09
C LEU A 203 -19.68 0.04 3.57
N GLU A 204 -20.56 0.83 2.97
CA GLU A 204 -20.74 0.92 1.53
C GLU A 204 -20.88 2.39 1.16
N TYR A 205 -20.15 2.81 0.13
CA TYR A 205 -20.27 4.15 -0.43
C TYR A 205 -21.42 4.20 -1.42
N SER A 206 -22.20 5.28 -1.38
CA SER A 206 -23.15 5.60 -2.44
C SER A 206 -22.44 5.78 -3.79
N GLU A 207 -23.16 5.64 -4.90
CA GLU A 207 -22.58 5.85 -6.24
C GLU A 207 -22.00 7.27 -6.39
N GLU A 208 -22.62 8.28 -5.77
CA GLU A 208 -22.09 9.65 -5.75
C GLU A 208 -20.76 9.74 -4.99
N GLU A 209 -20.63 9.05 -3.85
CA GLU A 209 -19.37 8.98 -3.10
C GLU A 209 -18.28 8.24 -3.87
N LYS A 210 -18.63 7.15 -4.58
CA LYS A 210 -17.70 6.42 -5.45
C LYS A 210 -17.24 7.29 -6.62
N GLU A 211 -18.14 8.03 -7.27
CA GLU A 211 -17.77 8.98 -8.33
C GLU A 211 -16.82 10.07 -7.81
N LEU A 212 -17.07 10.61 -6.61
CA LEU A 212 -16.20 11.60 -5.97
C LEU A 212 -14.82 11.06 -5.59
N GLN A 213 -14.73 9.77 -5.27
CA GLN A 213 -13.46 9.08 -5.01
C GLN A 213 -12.71 8.80 -6.31
N ASN A 214 -13.38 8.25 -7.33
CA ASN A 214 -12.81 7.99 -8.66
C ASN A 214 -12.36 9.26 -9.39
N ASP A 215 -12.92 10.42 -9.02
CA ASP A 215 -12.48 11.71 -9.51
C ASP A 215 -11.09 12.10 -8.96
N ILE A 216 -10.64 11.56 -7.83
CA ILE A 216 -9.30 11.83 -7.27
C ILE A 216 -8.27 11.02 -8.07
N MET A 217 -7.32 11.70 -8.72
CA MET A 217 -6.20 11.05 -9.40
C MET A 217 -4.97 10.90 -8.51
N ASP A 218 -4.78 11.82 -7.56
CA ASP A 218 -3.65 11.83 -6.63
C ASP A 218 -4.09 12.59 -5.37
N SER A 219 -3.74 12.09 -4.20
CA SER A 219 -4.10 12.70 -2.93
C SER A 219 -2.92 12.76 -1.98
N SER A 220 -2.72 13.93 -1.37
CA SER A 220 -1.72 14.10 -0.31
C SER A 220 -1.93 13.17 0.87
N GLU A 221 -3.16 12.72 1.13
CA GLU A 221 -3.43 11.80 2.24
C GLU A 221 -2.74 10.45 2.05
N TRP A 222 -2.63 9.97 0.81
CA TRP A 222 -1.91 8.73 0.48
C TRP A 222 -0.42 8.85 0.82
N HIS A 223 0.16 10.03 0.61
CA HIS A 223 1.57 10.32 0.86
C HIS A 223 1.86 10.72 2.31
N LEU A 224 0.91 11.37 2.99
CA LEU A 224 1.02 11.78 4.39
C LEU A 224 1.16 10.57 5.34
N GLY A 225 0.48 9.46 5.01
CA GLY A 225 0.61 8.20 5.75
C GLY A 225 2.06 7.73 5.82
N ASP A 226 2.72 7.64 4.66
CA ASP A 226 4.13 7.27 4.54
C ASP A 226 5.07 8.29 5.14
N TYR A 227 4.79 9.59 4.94
CA TYR A 227 5.58 10.68 5.52
C TYR A 227 5.69 10.56 7.05
N TYR A 228 4.56 10.38 7.74
CA TYR A 228 4.55 10.28 9.20
C TYR A 228 5.03 8.92 9.71
N SER A 229 4.61 7.81 9.10
CA SER A 229 4.97 6.47 9.56
C SER A 229 6.47 6.17 9.41
N LYS A 230 7.08 6.63 8.31
CA LYS A 230 8.51 6.48 8.05
C LYS A 230 9.34 7.56 8.77
N GLY A 231 8.70 8.55 9.40
CA GLY A 231 9.35 9.65 10.11
C GLY A 231 10.23 10.49 9.20
N ILE A 232 9.74 10.83 8.02
CA ILE A 232 10.47 11.62 7.01
C ILE A 232 10.86 12.98 7.60
N GLU A 233 12.13 13.38 7.42
CA GLU A 233 12.71 14.59 8.02
C GLU A 233 12.94 15.71 6.98
N VAL A 234 11.95 15.95 6.13
CA VAL A 234 11.91 17.11 5.22
C VAL A 234 10.67 17.95 5.49
N ASP A 235 10.57 19.14 4.91
CA ASP A 235 9.34 19.93 5.07
C ASP A 235 8.14 19.21 4.43
N GLU A 236 7.05 19.07 5.19
CA GLU A 236 5.80 18.41 4.75
C GLU A 236 5.23 18.97 3.43
N ILE A 237 5.58 20.22 3.08
CA ILE A 237 5.20 20.82 1.80
C ILE A 237 5.74 20.04 0.58
N ASN A 238 6.79 19.22 0.76
CA ASN A 238 7.36 18.40 -0.31
C ASN A 238 6.44 17.27 -0.78
N ILE A 239 5.45 16.87 0.03
CA ILE A 239 4.39 15.92 -0.38
C ILE A 239 3.62 16.42 -1.60
N TYR A 240 3.54 17.74 -1.77
CA TYR A 240 2.77 18.38 -2.83
C TYR A 240 3.62 18.66 -4.07
N ASN A 241 4.90 18.28 -4.10
CA ASN A 241 5.84 18.62 -5.18
C ASN A 241 5.35 18.14 -6.54
N HIS A 242 5.07 16.84 -6.70
CA HIS A 242 4.67 16.27 -7.99
C HIS A 242 3.25 16.69 -8.39
N LEU A 243 2.33 16.82 -7.43
CA LEU A 243 0.99 17.37 -7.67
C LEU A 243 1.09 18.80 -8.26
N ALA A 244 1.94 19.65 -7.66
CA ALA A 244 2.14 21.02 -8.13
C ALA A 244 2.82 21.08 -9.50
N ILE A 245 3.79 20.18 -9.76
CA ILE A 245 4.45 20.07 -11.09
C ILE A 245 3.42 19.74 -12.16
N PHE A 246 2.60 18.70 -11.96
CA PHE A 246 1.62 18.28 -12.95
C PHE A 246 0.55 19.35 -13.18
N LEU A 247 0.04 19.96 -12.10
CA LEU A 247 -0.94 21.04 -12.20
C LEU A 247 -0.39 22.26 -12.94
N ARG A 248 0.88 22.64 -12.68
CA ARG A 248 1.54 23.74 -13.38
C ARG A 248 1.71 23.42 -14.87
N TRP A 249 2.17 22.22 -15.20
CA TRP A 249 2.31 21.78 -16.59
C TRP A 249 0.97 21.83 -17.34
N ALA A 250 -0.10 21.35 -16.70
CA ALA A 250 -1.45 21.38 -17.27
C ALA A 250 -1.98 22.82 -17.44
N MET A 251 -1.67 23.72 -16.50
CA MET A 251 -1.97 25.14 -16.63
C MET A 251 -1.28 25.76 -17.84
N GLU A 252 0.03 25.51 -18.01
CA GLU A 252 0.83 26.04 -19.13
C GLU A 252 0.37 25.49 -20.50
N ASN A 253 -0.25 24.31 -20.53
CA ASN A 253 -0.74 23.65 -21.75
C ASN A 253 -2.25 23.82 -22.00
N ASN A 254 -2.94 24.69 -21.24
CA ASN A 254 -4.39 24.92 -21.34
C ASN A 254 -5.26 23.68 -21.10
N PHE A 255 -4.87 22.81 -20.17
CA PHE A 255 -5.58 21.58 -19.85
C PHE A 255 -6.59 21.75 -18.71
N LEU A 256 -6.59 22.89 -18.02
CA LEU A 256 -7.54 23.18 -16.96
C LEU A 256 -8.96 23.37 -17.53
N SER A 257 -9.96 22.85 -16.84
CA SER A 257 -11.37 22.97 -17.24
C SER A 257 -11.92 24.38 -17.03
N ASP A 258 -12.95 24.75 -17.79
CA ASP A 258 -13.65 26.03 -17.61
C ASP A 258 -14.20 26.18 -16.19
N ASN A 259 -14.68 25.09 -15.58
CA ASN A 259 -15.18 25.07 -14.21
C ASN A 259 -14.05 25.35 -13.21
N PHE A 260 -12.88 24.73 -13.40
CA PHE A 260 -11.71 24.99 -12.56
C PHE A 260 -11.24 26.43 -12.70
N LEU A 261 -11.11 26.95 -13.92
CA LEU A 261 -10.70 28.33 -14.18
C LEU A 261 -11.71 29.34 -13.63
N LYS A 262 -13.00 29.03 -13.68
CA LYS A 262 -14.04 29.86 -13.06
C LYS A 262 -13.92 29.92 -11.54
N ALA A 263 -13.55 28.81 -10.90
CA ALA A 263 -13.41 28.72 -9.45
C ALA A 263 -12.08 29.32 -8.94
N TYR A 264 -10.97 29.06 -9.64
CA TYR A 264 -9.60 29.30 -9.15
C TYR A 264 -8.77 30.23 -10.04
N GLY A 265 -9.24 30.62 -11.23
CA GLY A 265 -8.45 31.39 -12.20
C GLY A 265 -7.88 32.70 -11.64
N LYS A 266 -8.69 33.46 -10.88
CA LYS A 266 -8.22 34.68 -10.20
C LYS A 266 -7.13 34.43 -9.16
N GLU A 267 -7.13 33.24 -8.55
CA GLU A 267 -6.13 32.87 -7.57
C GLU A 267 -4.82 32.45 -8.27
N LEU A 268 -4.93 31.76 -9.41
CA LEU A 268 -3.78 31.40 -10.26
C LEU A 268 -2.99 32.63 -10.74
N GLU A 269 -3.67 33.75 -11.03
CA GLU A 269 -3.03 35.01 -11.45
C GLU A 269 -1.95 35.49 -10.46
N LYS A 270 -2.10 35.17 -9.16
CA LYS A 270 -1.12 35.52 -8.11
C LYS A 270 0.21 34.77 -8.26
N TYR A 271 0.17 33.60 -8.86
CA TYR A 271 1.33 32.73 -9.04
C TYR A 271 2.01 33.03 -10.37
N THR A 272 1.23 33.22 -11.45
CA THR A 272 1.75 33.48 -12.79
C THR A 272 2.51 34.81 -12.93
N SER A 273 2.41 35.69 -11.94
CA SER A 273 3.17 36.95 -11.89
C SER A 273 4.54 36.83 -11.20
N GLN A 274 4.92 35.65 -10.74
CA GLN A 274 6.16 35.40 -10.00
C GLN A 274 7.23 34.80 -10.92
N ASP A 275 8.51 35.06 -10.62
CA ASP A 275 9.65 34.47 -11.35
C ASP A 275 9.71 32.93 -11.18
N PHE A 276 9.14 32.42 -10.09
CA PHE A 276 8.99 31.00 -9.79
C PHE A 276 7.52 30.70 -9.46
N ILE A 277 6.89 29.85 -10.27
CA ILE A 277 5.49 29.46 -10.06
C ILE A 277 5.48 28.22 -9.15
N ASP A 278 5.20 28.45 -7.86
CA ASP A 278 5.03 27.40 -6.86
C ASP A 278 3.54 27.22 -6.51
N LEU A 279 2.94 26.11 -6.98
CA LEU A 279 1.54 25.80 -6.73
C LEU A 279 1.29 24.93 -5.49
N ARG A 280 2.31 24.56 -4.71
CA ARG A 280 2.15 23.61 -3.59
C ARG A 280 1.17 24.10 -2.53
N GLU A 281 1.24 25.39 -2.20
CA GLU A 281 0.30 26.03 -1.27
C GLU A 281 -1.13 26.06 -1.81
N LEU A 282 -1.32 26.25 -3.12
CA LEU A 282 -2.63 26.17 -3.77
C LEU A 282 -3.17 24.75 -3.64
N VAL A 283 -2.37 23.74 -3.98
CA VAL A 283 -2.76 22.32 -3.87
C VAL A 283 -3.12 22.00 -2.42
N LYS A 284 -2.22 22.26 -1.47
CA LYS A 284 -2.40 21.97 -0.04
C LYS A 284 -3.66 22.62 0.54
N TYR A 285 -3.81 23.92 0.40
CA TYR A 285 -4.83 24.66 1.15
C TYR A 285 -6.13 24.90 0.38
N ARG A 286 -6.05 25.08 -0.94
CA ARG A 286 -7.20 25.46 -1.77
C ARG A 286 -7.83 24.26 -2.47
N LEU A 287 -7.01 23.32 -2.91
CA LEU A 287 -7.46 22.04 -3.46
C LEU A 287 -7.53 20.94 -2.40
N LYS A 288 -7.19 21.26 -1.14
CA LYS A 288 -7.21 20.35 0.01
C LYS A 288 -6.36 19.11 -0.19
N GLY A 289 -5.27 19.24 -0.93
CA GLY A 289 -4.30 18.18 -1.16
C GLY A 289 -4.66 17.17 -2.24
N ASP A 290 -5.79 17.32 -2.93
CA ASP A 290 -6.18 16.43 -4.02
C ASP A 290 -5.89 17.06 -5.39
N LEU A 291 -5.44 16.23 -6.33
CA LEU A 291 -5.65 16.44 -7.76
C LEU A 291 -6.84 15.62 -8.22
N ARG A 292 -7.70 16.23 -9.03
CA ARG A 292 -8.96 15.62 -9.47
C ARG A 292 -9.12 15.67 -10.98
N LYS A 293 -9.64 14.61 -11.61
CA LYS A 293 -9.89 14.49 -13.05
C LYS A 293 -10.81 15.63 -13.52
N SER A 294 -11.76 16.06 -12.69
CA SER A 294 -12.66 17.18 -12.91
C SER A 294 -11.97 18.56 -13.03
N PHE A 295 -10.71 18.70 -12.58
CA PHE A 295 -9.93 19.92 -12.75
C PHE A 295 -9.53 20.17 -14.21
N PHE A 296 -9.59 19.14 -15.05
CA PHE A 296 -9.07 19.16 -16.41
C PHE A 296 -10.21 19.11 -17.44
N ASN A 297 -9.96 19.69 -18.61
CA ASN A 297 -10.86 19.61 -19.76
C ASN A 297 -10.81 18.21 -20.39
N ASP A 298 -11.65 17.96 -21.40
CA ASP A 298 -11.80 16.62 -21.98
C ASP A 298 -10.49 16.10 -22.61
N VAL A 299 -9.69 16.97 -23.22
CA VAL A 299 -8.36 16.59 -23.76
C VAL A 299 -7.40 16.23 -22.63
N GLY A 300 -7.37 17.04 -21.56
CA GLY A 300 -6.55 16.78 -20.40
C GLY A 300 -6.90 15.46 -19.72
N LYS A 301 -8.20 15.15 -19.57
CA LYS A 301 -8.67 13.87 -19.00
C LYS A 301 -8.21 12.66 -19.81
N GLU A 302 -8.24 12.73 -21.13
CA GLU A 302 -7.74 11.64 -21.97
C GLU A 302 -6.23 11.46 -21.86
N PHE A 303 -5.46 12.55 -21.73
CA PHE A 303 -4.03 12.46 -21.49
C PHE A 303 -3.70 11.92 -20.10
N ILE A 304 -4.44 12.33 -19.06
CA ILE A 304 -4.33 11.77 -17.71
C ILE A 304 -4.58 10.26 -17.73
N ARG A 305 -5.62 9.80 -18.44
CA ARG A 305 -5.88 8.36 -18.58
C ARG A 305 -4.72 7.60 -19.23
N TYR A 306 -3.96 8.26 -20.10
CA TYR A 306 -2.82 7.65 -20.80
C TYR A 306 -1.52 7.66 -19.98
N TYR A 307 -1.32 8.62 -19.09
CA TYR A 307 -0.02 8.88 -18.44
C TYR A 307 -0.04 8.85 -16.91
N TYR A 308 -1.20 9.01 -16.28
CA TYR A 308 -1.37 9.11 -14.83
C TYR A 308 -2.23 7.97 -14.26
N ASP A 309 -3.14 7.37 -15.03
CA ASP A 309 -3.94 6.23 -14.54
C ASP A 309 -3.12 4.93 -14.63
N TYR A 310 -3.09 4.15 -13.53
CA TYR A 310 -2.39 2.86 -13.43
C TYR A 310 -2.93 1.76 -14.36
N ASP A 311 -4.16 1.93 -14.86
CA ASP A 311 -4.87 0.94 -15.67
C ASP A 311 -4.36 0.86 -17.13
N PHE A 312 -3.50 1.80 -17.54
CA PHE A 312 -2.90 1.79 -18.86
C PHE A 312 -1.54 1.10 -18.80
N ASP A 313 -1.48 -0.10 -19.37
CA ASP A 313 -0.32 -1.00 -19.45
C ASP A 313 0.77 -0.42 -20.39
N ASN A 314 1.31 0.74 -20.02
CA ASN A 314 2.31 1.50 -20.77
C ASN A 314 3.52 1.77 -19.87
N GLU A 315 4.71 1.80 -20.45
CA GLU A 315 5.95 2.06 -19.69
C GLU A 315 6.04 3.50 -19.16
N ASP A 316 5.27 4.43 -19.73
CA ASP A 316 5.26 5.85 -19.34
C ASP A 316 4.19 6.09 -18.25
N PHE A 317 4.63 6.44 -17.04
CA PHE A 317 3.75 6.65 -15.87
C PHE A 317 4.28 7.80 -15.00
N PHE A 318 3.47 8.85 -14.78
CA PHE A 318 3.95 10.11 -14.18
C PHE A 318 4.58 9.95 -12.78
N PRO A 319 3.93 9.32 -11.78
CA PRO A 319 4.59 9.04 -10.51
C PRO A 319 5.87 8.21 -10.65
N GLY A 320 5.91 7.25 -11.59
CA GLY A 320 7.12 6.50 -11.92
C GLY A 320 8.23 7.39 -12.49
N ASP A 321 7.89 8.39 -13.30
CA ASP A 321 8.84 9.36 -13.85
C ASP A 321 9.38 10.32 -12.77
N ILE A 322 8.59 10.63 -11.75
CA ILE A 322 9.04 11.37 -10.56
C ILE A 322 10.08 10.55 -9.79
N ASP A 323 9.84 9.25 -9.58
CA ASP A 323 10.81 8.35 -8.95
C ASP A 323 12.08 8.18 -9.79
N ASN A 324 11.95 8.03 -11.11
CA ASN A 324 13.08 7.97 -12.03
C ASN A 324 13.92 9.26 -11.97
N TYR A 325 13.27 10.42 -11.86
CA TYR A 325 13.94 11.69 -11.64
C TYR A 325 14.70 11.69 -10.31
N ALA A 326 14.06 11.28 -9.21
CA ALA A 326 14.70 11.19 -7.90
C ALA A 326 15.93 10.26 -7.94
N LYS A 327 15.80 9.07 -8.55
CA LYS A 327 16.90 8.12 -8.74
C LYS A 327 18.07 8.73 -9.51
N ARG A 328 17.79 9.52 -10.55
CA ARG A 328 18.83 10.21 -11.33
C ARG A 328 19.56 11.28 -10.51
N ILE A 329 18.84 12.03 -9.66
CA ILE A 329 19.42 13.11 -8.85
C ILE A 329 20.27 12.56 -7.70
N PHE A 330 19.78 11.55 -6.98
CA PHE A 330 20.50 10.99 -5.83
C PHE A 330 21.55 9.95 -6.22
N GLY A 331 21.41 9.34 -7.40
CA GLY A 331 22.19 8.18 -7.80
C GLY A 331 21.63 6.89 -7.20
N GLU A 332 21.90 5.77 -7.87
CA GLU A 332 21.29 4.47 -7.57
C GLU A 332 21.58 3.97 -6.14
N GLU A 333 22.81 4.11 -5.67
CA GLU A 333 23.21 3.69 -4.32
C GLU A 333 22.42 4.46 -3.24
N LYS A 334 22.32 5.77 -3.37
CA LYS A 334 21.60 6.59 -2.40
C LYS A 334 20.08 6.44 -2.51
N TYR A 335 19.56 6.26 -3.73
CA TYR A 335 18.13 6.03 -3.96
C TYR A 335 17.61 4.80 -3.21
N TYR A 336 18.35 3.70 -3.22
CA TYR A 336 18.01 2.48 -2.47
C TYR A 336 18.52 2.47 -1.02
N SER A 337 19.11 3.58 -0.56
CA SER A 337 19.63 3.65 0.80
C SER A 337 18.51 3.82 1.81
N PRO A 338 18.71 3.34 3.05
CA PRO A 338 17.74 3.58 4.12
C PRO A 338 17.62 5.07 4.52
N GLU A 339 18.56 5.94 4.12
CA GLU A 339 18.53 7.38 4.39
C GLU A 339 17.29 8.06 3.78
N LEU A 340 16.93 7.66 2.55
CA LEU A 340 15.80 8.25 1.82
C LEU A 340 14.46 7.55 2.08
N LYS A 341 14.46 6.52 2.92
CA LYS A 341 13.26 5.83 3.43
C LYS A 341 12.27 5.39 2.35
N ARG A 342 12.74 5.16 1.12
CA ARG A 342 11.95 4.84 -0.09
C ARG A 342 10.99 5.92 -0.56
N GLU A 343 11.10 7.12 0.00
CA GLU A 343 10.35 8.30 -0.40
C GLU A 343 11.30 9.32 -1.03
N ALA A 344 12.23 8.86 -1.89
CA ALA A 344 13.31 9.69 -2.41
C ALA A 344 12.79 10.99 -3.06
N TYR A 345 11.63 10.93 -3.74
CA TYR A 345 11.00 12.10 -4.34
C TYR A 345 10.62 13.19 -3.32
N LEU A 346 10.33 12.84 -2.06
CA LEU A 346 10.09 13.81 -0.98
C LEU A 346 11.35 14.59 -0.60
N TYR A 347 12.54 14.02 -0.82
CA TYR A 347 13.82 14.67 -0.51
C TYR A 347 14.31 15.61 -1.61
N LEU A 348 13.61 15.69 -2.74
CA LEU A 348 13.97 16.59 -3.83
C LEU A 348 13.76 18.05 -3.43
N ASN A 349 14.76 18.88 -3.75
CA ASN A 349 14.61 20.33 -3.67
C ASN A 349 13.58 20.79 -4.71
N PHE A 350 12.59 21.56 -4.25
CA PHE A 350 11.58 22.12 -5.15
C PHE A 350 12.03 23.47 -5.70
N ASP A 351 12.57 23.45 -6.92
CA ASP A 351 13.05 24.62 -7.64
C ASP A 351 12.58 24.64 -9.11
N GLU A 352 12.85 25.74 -9.81
CA GLU A 352 12.48 25.88 -11.22
C GLU A 352 13.18 24.84 -12.10
N LYS A 353 14.38 24.39 -11.73
CA LYS A 353 15.09 23.37 -12.49
C LYS A 353 14.34 22.04 -12.43
N TYR A 354 13.87 21.64 -11.25
CA TYR A 354 13.07 20.42 -11.10
C TYR A 354 11.80 20.50 -11.95
N TYR A 355 11.09 21.64 -11.94
CA TYR A 355 9.93 21.84 -12.81
C TYR A 355 10.30 21.70 -14.30
N GLN A 356 11.33 22.39 -14.78
CA GLN A 356 11.71 22.36 -16.20
C GLN A 356 12.15 20.96 -16.65
N ASP A 357 12.96 20.27 -15.85
CA ASP A 357 13.36 18.88 -16.15
C ASP A 357 12.13 17.95 -16.23
N MET A 358 11.17 18.07 -15.32
CA MET A 358 9.95 17.26 -15.37
C MET A 358 9.02 17.66 -16.50
N LYS A 359 8.92 18.95 -16.81
CA LYS A 359 8.17 19.45 -17.97
C LYS A 359 8.67 18.82 -19.27
N GLU A 360 9.99 18.69 -19.47
CA GLU A 360 10.55 18.01 -20.64
C GLU A 360 10.12 16.54 -20.74
N VAL A 361 10.05 15.83 -19.60
CA VAL A 361 9.57 14.44 -19.55
C VAL A 361 8.10 14.37 -19.93
N ILE A 362 7.24 15.20 -19.30
CA ILE A 362 5.80 15.22 -19.59
C ILE A 362 5.55 15.61 -21.06
N ASP A 363 6.25 16.62 -21.58
CA ASP A 363 6.15 17.05 -22.99
C ASP A 363 6.51 15.91 -23.95
N LYS A 364 7.53 15.09 -23.64
CA LYS A 364 7.92 13.95 -24.47
C LYS A 364 6.81 12.91 -24.52
N VAL A 365 6.21 12.57 -23.38
CA VAL A 365 5.11 11.60 -23.30
C VAL A 365 3.86 12.15 -23.99
N TYR A 366 3.54 13.42 -23.80
CA TYR A 366 2.44 14.09 -24.49
C TYR A 366 2.59 14.06 -26.02
N ASN A 367 3.79 14.34 -26.53
CA ASN A 367 4.07 14.26 -27.97
C ASN A 367 4.02 12.82 -28.52
N LYS A 368 4.37 11.81 -27.71
CA LYS A 368 4.19 10.39 -28.07
C LYS A 368 2.70 10.08 -28.20
N TRP A 369 1.90 10.43 -27.18
CA TRP A 369 0.45 10.24 -27.16
C TRP A 369 -0.25 10.87 -28.37
N LEU A 370 0.09 12.11 -28.73
CA LEU A 370 -0.49 12.77 -29.91
C LEU A 370 -0.21 12.00 -31.21
N LYS A 371 1.00 11.46 -31.39
CA LYS A 371 1.36 10.68 -32.58
C LYS A 371 0.59 9.36 -32.65
N GLU A 372 0.37 8.73 -31.51
CA GLU A 372 -0.44 7.51 -31.43
C GLU A 372 -1.90 7.80 -31.80
N LEU A 373 -2.49 8.89 -31.29
CA LEU A 373 -3.83 9.30 -31.69
C LEU A 373 -3.97 9.59 -33.20
N GLU A 374 -2.93 10.10 -33.84
CA GLU A 374 -2.90 10.31 -35.29
C GLU A 374 -2.81 8.99 -36.08
N SER A 375 -2.12 7.98 -35.55
CA SER A 375 -2.00 6.68 -36.21
C SER A 375 -3.31 5.88 -36.21
N TYR A 376 -4.16 6.04 -35.18
CA TYR A 376 -5.50 5.43 -35.11
C TYR A 376 -6.53 6.08 -36.05
N LYS A 377 -6.24 7.25 -36.62
CA LYS A 377 -7.12 7.94 -37.58
C LYS A 377 -6.84 7.55 -39.04
N ASN A 378 -5.76 6.83 -39.31
CA ASN A 378 -5.39 6.28 -40.62
C ASN A 378 -5.65 4.77 -40.65
#